data_AF-A0A9P0MGY8-F1
#
_entry.id   AF-A0A9P0MGY8-F1
#
_cell.length_a   1.000
_cell.length_b   1.000
_cell.length_c   1.000
_cell.angle_alpha   90.00
_cell.angle_beta   90.00
_cell.angle_gamma   90.00
#
_symmetry.space_group_name_H-M   'P 1'
#
loop_
_entity.id
_entity.type
_entity.pdbx_description
1 polymer ?
#
loop_
_entity_poly.entity_id
_entity_poly.type
_entity_poly.pdbx_seq_one_letter_code
_entity_poly.pdbx_strand_id
1 'polypeptide(L)' 'MKLPQFDGTTPWNVYRRQFVSAANANGWTTTEKATALTLALRGDAAAILQGISPENQEVYEQLAGHLEMRYGQSH' A
#
# COMPACT_ATOMS: atom_id res chain seq x y z
N MET A 1 -7.29 -8.85 -12.84
CA MET A 1 -7.80 -8.42 -11.52
C MET A 1 -7.68 -6.91 -11.42
N LYS A 2 -8.66 -6.19 -10.87
CA LYS A 2 -8.55 -4.75 -10.63
C LYS A 2 -7.90 -4.52 -9.27
N LEU A 3 -6.84 -3.70 -9.21
CA LEU A 3 -6.24 -3.30 -7.94
C LEU A 3 -7.23 -2.43 -7.15
N PRO A 4 -7.49 -2.74 -5.87
CA PRO A 4 -8.25 -1.82 -5.02
C PRO A 4 -7.44 -0.53 -4.91
N GLN A 5 -8.09 0.62 -5.07
CA GLN A 5 -7.42 1.92 -4.91
C GLN A 5 -7.45 2.30 -3.44
N PHE A 6 -6.42 3.03 -2.99
CA PHE A 6 -6.32 3.54 -1.64
C PHE A 6 -6.10 5.04 -1.66
N ASP A 7 -7.08 5.79 -1.19
CA ASP A 7 -7.03 7.25 -1.02
C ASP A 7 -6.96 7.67 0.45
N GLY A 8 -6.95 6.72 1.39
CA GLY A 8 -6.95 6.96 2.83
C GLY A 8 -8.34 7.03 3.47
N THR A 9 -9.42 6.89 2.70
CA THR A 9 -10.80 6.88 3.25
C THR A 9 -11.20 5.55 3.85
N THR A 10 -10.71 4.45 3.28
CA THR A 10 -10.90 3.09 3.82
C THR A 10 -9.91 2.89 4.97
N PRO A 11 -10.31 2.29 6.11
CA PRO A 11 -9.37 1.94 7.17
C PRO A 11 -8.21 1.09 6.62
N TRP A 12 -6.98 1.51 6.92
CA TRP A 12 -5.77 0.91 6.34
C TRP A 12 -5.69 -0.62 6.59
N ASN A 13 -6.06 -1.07 7.79
CA ASN A 13 -6.08 -2.50 8.15
C ASN A 13 -7.08 -3.33 7.32
N VAL A 14 -8.18 -2.74 6.83
CA VAL A 14 -9.15 -3.39 5.94
C VAL A 14 -8.56 -3.47 4.54
N TYR A 15 -8.07 -2.35 4.02
CA TYR A 15 -7.46 -2.29 2.70
C TYR A 15 -6.26 -3.25 2.57
N ARG A 16 -5.33 -3.24 3.54
CA ARG A 16 -4.15 -4.10 3.56
C ARG A 16 -4.52 -5.58 3.52
N ARG A 17 -5.56 -6.01 4.24
CA ARG A 17 -6.04 -7.41 4.20
C ARG A 17 -6.56 -7.80 2.82
N GLN A 18 -7.35 -6.95 2.18
CA GLN A 18 -7.84 -7.18 0.81
C GLN A 18 -6.68 -7.23 -0.19
N PHE A 19 -5.73 -6.31 -0.07
CA PHE A 19 -4.54 -6.25 -0.92
C PHE A 19 -3.66 -7.50 -0.78
N VAL A 20 -3.36 -7.94 0.45
CA VAL A 20 -2.54 -9.14 0.69
C VAL A 20 -3.26 -10.41 0.19
N SER A 21 -4.58 -10.50 0.37
CA SER A 21 -5.36 -11.62 -0.17
C SER A 21 -5.28 -11.68 -1.70
N ALA A 22 -5.44 -10.53 -2.37
CA ALA A 22 -5.27 -10.40 -3.81
C ALA A 22 -3.86 -10.79 -4.26
N ALA A 23 -2.83 -10.30 -3.57
CA ALA A 23 -1.45 -10.58 -3.91
C ALA A 23 -1.11 -12.06 -3.78
N ASN A 24 -1.58 -12.71 -2.71
CA ASN A 24 -1.36 -14.14 -2.48
C ASN A 24 -2.09 -15.00 -3.53
N ALA A 25 -3.32 -14.62 -3.90
CA ALA A 25 -4.08 -15.32 -4.94
C ALA A 25 -3.39 -15.24 -6.31
N ASN A 26 -2.67 -14.15 -6.58
CA ASN A 26 -1.90 -13.97 -7.82
C ASN A 26 -0.44 -14.40 -7.72
N GLY A 27 0.02 -14.91 -6.56
CA GLY A 27 1.41 -15.34 -6.37
C GLY A 27 2.43 -14.21 -6.44
N TRP A 28 2.05 -12.96 -6.12
CA TRP A 28 2.96 -11.82 -6.23
C TRP A 28 4.15 -11.92 -5.27
N THR A 29 5.32 -11.64 -5.81
CA THR A 29 6.57 -11.40 -5.07
C THR A 29 6.49 -10.12 -4.23
N THR A 30 7.44 -9.95 -3.32
CA THR A 30 7.53 -8.75 -2.48
C THR A 30 7.70 -7.48 -3.31
N THR A 31 8.48 -7.52 -4.39
CA THR A 31 8.66 -6.39 -5.30
C THR A 31 7.38 -6.06 -6.05
N GLU A 32 6.67 -7.07 -6.59
CA GLU A 32 5.38 -6.86 -7.25
C GLU A 32 4.33 -6.29 -6.29
N LYS A 33 4.32 -6.73 -5.02
CA LYS A 33 3.46 -6.14 -3.98
C LYS A 33 3.79 -4.67 -3.76
N ALA A 34 5.06 -4.30 -3.70
CA ALA A 34 5.47 -2.92 -3.51
C ALA A 34 5.03 -2.05 -4.70
N THR A 35 5.32 -2.47 -5.93
CA THR A 35 4.91 -1.77 -7.16
C THR A 35 3.39 -1.64 -7.25
N ALA A 36 2.65 -2.73 -7.00
CA ALA A 36 1.20 -2.71 -7.05
C ALA A 36 0.59 -1.81 -5.97
N LEU A 37 1.17 -1.78 -4.77
CA LEU A 37 0.74 -0.89 -3.69
C LEU A 37 0.97 0.57 -4.07
N THR A 38 2.15 0.93 -4.59
CA THR A 38 2.45 2.27 -5.12
C THR A 38 1.45 2.68 -6.20
N LEU A 39 1.15 1.79 -7.14
CA LEU A 39 0.16 2.04 -8.21
C LEU A 39 -1.28 2.10 -7.73
N ALA A 40 -1.58 1.65 -6.52
CA ALA A 40 -2.92 1.72 -5.93
C ALA A 40 -3.17 3.02 -5.16
N LEU A 41 -2.13 3.73 -4.73
CA LEU A 41 -2.24 4.98 -3.96
C LEU A 41 -2.84 6.11 -4.80
N ARG A 42 -3.79 6.84 -4.23
CA ARG A 42 -4.49 7.99 -4.84
C ARG A 42 -4.54 9.15 -3.85
N GLY A 43 -4.69 10.37 -4.37
CA GLY A 43 -4.87 11.57 -3.54
C GLY A 43 -3.81 11.71 -2.45
N ASP A 44 -4.26 12.02 -1.23
CA ASP A 44 -3.40 12.24 -0.05
C ASP A 44 -2.57 11.00 0.30
N ALA A 45 -3.09 9.80 0.06
CA ALA A 45 -2.33 8.57 0.30
C ALA A 45 -1.15 8.41 -0.66
N ALA A 46 -1.23 8.96 -1.88
CA ALA A 46 -0.09 9.01 -2.80
C ALA A 46 0.95 10.07 -2.39
N ALA A 47 0.55 11.13 -1.66
CA ALA A 47 1.46 12.18 -1.24
C ALA A 47 2.56 11.68 -0.29
N ILE A 48 2.32 10.59 0.44
CA ILE A 48 3.33 9.99 1.34
C ILE A 48 4.59 9.56 0.58
N LEU A 49 4.48 9.23 -0.72
CA LEU A 49 5.61 8.77 -1.52
C LEU A 49 6.70 9.84 -1.63
N GLN A 50 6.34 11.12 -1.51
CA GLN A 50 7.31 12.22 -1.52
C GLN A 50 8.25 12.21 -0.29
N GLY A 51 7.81 11.61 0.82
CA GLY A 51 8.59 11.45 2.04
C GLY A 51 9.35 10.14 2.15
N ILE A 52 9.17 9.22 1.19
CA ILE A 52 9.78 7.89 1.19
C ILE A 52 10.82 7.85 0.07
N SER A 53 12.04 7.45 0.40
CA SER A 53 13.09 7.28 -0.62
C SER A 53 12.74 6.17 -1.62
N PRO A 54 13.15 6.26 -2.90
CA PRO A 54 12.79 5.28 -3.93
C PRO A 54 13.12 3.83 -3.54
N GLU A 55 14.25 3.59 -2.89
CA GLU A 55 14.65 2.26 -2.42
C GLU A 55 13.68 1.69 -1.37
N ASN A 56 13.10 2.54 -0.53
CA ASN A 56 12.10 2.13 0.45
C ASN A 56 10.71 1.94 -0.18
N GLN A 57 10.42 2.59 -1.31
CA GLN A 57 9.17 2.36 -2.06
C GLN A 57 9.16 0.99 -2.75
N GLU A 58 10.33 0.43 -3.07
CA GLU A 58 10.46 -0.92 -3.67
C GLU A 58 10.35 -2.05 -2.64
N VAL A 59 10.43 -1.73 -1.34
CA VAL A 59 10.29 -2.70 -0.26
C VAL A 59 8.90 -2.61 0.34
N TYR A 60 8.06 -3.62 0.07
CA TYR A 60 6.66 -3.64 0.51
C TYR A 60 6.47 -3.34 2.00
N GLU A 61 7.29 -3.92 2.88
CA GLU A 61 7.15 -3.70 4.33
C GLU A 61 7.47 -2.26 4.75
N GLN A 62 8.40 -1.60 4.06
CA GLN A 62 8.73 -0.19 4.33
C GLN A 62 7.59 0.71 3.87
N LEU A 63 7.10 0.53 2.65
CA LEU A 63 5.95 1.29 2.14
C LEU A 63 4.68 1.07 2.98
N ALA A 64 4.38 -0.18 3.32
CA ALA A 64 3.24 -0.54 4.18
C ALA A 64 3.40 0.04 5.60
N GLY A 65 4.61 0.08 6.15
CA GLY A 65 4.89 0.70 7.45
C GLY A 65 4.60 2.21 7.47
N HIS A 66 4.94 2.94 6.40
CA HIS A 66 4.62 4.36 6.29
C HIS A 66 3.10 4.60 6.19
N LEU A 67 2.40 3.73 5.47
CA LEU A 67 0.93 3.77 5.39
C LEU A 67 0.28 3.46 6.75
N GLU A 68 0.81 2.49 7.49
CA GLU A 68 0.37 2.16 8.86
C GLU A 68 0.56 3.34 9.82
N MET A 69 1.71 4.01 9.77
CA MET A 69 1.95 5.20 10.61
C MET A 69 0.96 6.33 10.32
N ARG A 70 0.58 6.51 9.05
CA ARG A 70 -0.27 7.63 8.62
C ARG A 70 -1.78 7.35 8.72
N TYR A 71 -2.20 6.10 8.50
CA TYR A 71 -3.60 5.69 8.33
C TYR A 71 -4.01 4.52 9.23
N GLY A 72 -3.10 3.91 9.98
CA GLY A 72 -3.38 2.76 10.86
C GLY A 72 -4.17 3.12 12.14
N GLN A 73 -4.18 4.40 12.53
CA GLN A 73 -4.88 4.89 13.72
C GLN A 73 -6.30 5.41 13.45
N SER A 74 -6.77 5.38 12.20
CA SER A 74 -8.13 5.80 11.88
C SER A 74 -9.13 4.76 12.41
N HIS A 75 -9.74 5.06 13.56
CA HIS A 75 -10.82 4.31 14.20
C HIS A 75 -12.20 4.67 13.63
#